data_AF-A0A6A6ACG9-F1
#
_entry.id   AF-A0A6A6ACG9-F1
#
_cell.length_a   1.000
_cell.length_b   1.000
_cell.length_c   1.000
_cell.angle_alpha   90.00
_cell.angle_beta   90.00
_cell.angle_gamma   90.00
#
_symmetry.space_group_name_H-M   'P 1'
#
loop_
_entity.id
_entity.type
_entity.pdbx_description
1 polymer ?
#
loop_
_entity_poly.entity_id
_entity_poly.type
_entity_poly.pdbx_seq_one_letter_code
_entity_poly.pdbx_strand_id
1 'polypeptide(L)'
;STLNVGWRASTGRKRVLTVEQRSYAAWMRVAGTCSNCERREVRCDPGIPCKSCIEHYREDLVNHPCRDSTLSDLYATFLSNRLRSHPSFQSLESFVLADGLEISTGITYTIPLNIGFGPALDVSVHAVQLKDDHPLIHEHIIYSWPPMPLTSPPSRHRNVVIPAVLTADAHSSLAQTLDSHLSLLVTRNFRAFPLYCSQLQILREIYIFFCSLPASSHQYRTLHQALKLLVLVHTGDNITSPLPSQSRALDHLMHSTKAISGDLAPTPCFIRSQFSAIIPQLALTLIKDVVMSLTQFLLSRQHSEWPIALAVLITVLMTVESIHYHAAKLPYHDHYDTTRSSSTEKDLELEDHSVKALLDFYSACFSGCHARLRPDWEGEPMQSHHNTAEDVFIQGLRNAIKKASVSGYLVEKAKEKRPEDDMRYFFDRLVARLLILRL
;
A
#
# COMPACT_ATOMS: atom_id res chain seq x y z
N SER A 1 -20.77 29.83 70.87
CA SER A 1 -20.64 30.83 69.79
C SER A 1 -19.15 31.12 69.66
N THR A 2 -18.42 30.75 68.61
CA THR A 2 -18.68 30.88 67.16
C THR A 2 -17.99 29.74 66.39
N LEU A 3 -18.77 29.06 65.54
CA LEU A 3 -18.30 28.11 64.53
C LEU A 3 -17.49 28.83 63.45
N ASN A 4 -16.23 28.42 63.24
CA ASN A 4 -15.45 28.85 62.09
C ASN A 4 -15.58 27.77 61.00
N VAL A 5 -16.61 27.93 60.16
CA VAL A 5 -16.83 27.06 58.99
C VAL A 5 -15.84 27.49 57.91
N GLY A 6 -14.77 26.72 57.74
CA GLY A 6 -13.86 26.86 56.61
C GLY A 6 -14.58 26.51 55.32
N TRP A 7 -14.89 27.51 54.50
CA TRP A 7 -15.39 27.32 53.15
C TRP A 7 -14.29 26.64 52.32
N ARG A 8 -14.45 25.34 52.04
CA ARG A 8 -13.74 24.70 50.92
C ARG A 8 -14.24 25.35 49.64
N ALA A 9 -13.42 26.21 49.04
CA ALA A 9 -13.67 26.71 47.71
C ALA A 9 -13.80 25.51 46.76
N SER A 10 -15.00 25.30 46.22
CA SER A 10 -15.23 24.37 45.13
C SER A 10 -14.36 24.82 43.96
N THR A 11 -13.39 24.00 43.56
CA THR A 11 -12.65 24.10 42.30
C THR A 11 -13.56 23.77 41.11
N GLY A 12 -14.63 24.55 40.94
CA GLY A 12 -15.49 24.52 39.77
C GLY A 12 -14.90 25.37 38.65
N ARG A 13 -14.83 24.83 37.43
CA ARG A 13 -14.34 25.54 36.24
C ARG A 13 -15.21 26.77 35.96
N LYS A 14 -14.63 27.97 36.03
CA LYS A 14 -15.29 29.28 35.81
C LYS A 14 -15.47 29.69 34.33
N ARG A 15 -15.01 28.89 33.36
CA ARG A 15 -15.10 29.24 31.92
C ARG A 15 -15.78 28.15 31.12
N VAL A 16 -16.61 28.59 30.18
CA VAL A 16 -17.24 27.75 29.15
C VAL A 16 -16.14 27.01 28.38
N LEU A 17 -16.32 25.71 28.16
CA LEU A 17 -15.37 24.89 27.41
C LEU A 17 -15.18 25.46 25.99
N THR A 18 -13.93 25.59 25.57
CA THR A 18 -13.61 25.90 24.15
C THR A 18 -14.15 24.80 23.24
N VAL A 19 -14.31 25.10 21.95
CA VAL A 19 -14.75 24.09 20.96
C VAL A 19 -13.85 22.86 20.99
N GLU A 20 -12.54 23.06 21.10
CA GLU A 20 -11.54 22.00 21.26
C GLU A 20 -11.72 21.21 22.57
N GLN A 21 -11.96 21.89 23.70
CA GLN A 21 -12.20 21.18 24.96
C GLN A 21 -13.50 20.37 24.94
N ARG A 22 -14.52 20.83 24.19
CA ARG A 22 -15.76 20.08 23.98
C ARG A 22 -15.54 18.86 23.09
N SER A 23 -14.78 18.99 22.00
CA SER A 23 -14.44 17.86 21.14
C SER A 23 -13.59 16.83 21.88
N TYR A 24 -12.62 17.27 22.69
CA TYR A 24 -11.83 16.39 23.56
C TYR A 24 -12.69 15.67 24.60
N ALA A 25 -13.60 16.38 25.28
CA ALA A 25 -14.49 15.77 26.26
C ALA A 25 -15.50 14.80 25.62
N ALA A 26 -15.95 15.08 24.39
CA ALA A 26 -16.80 14.17 23.63
C ALA A 26 -16.05 12.90 23.21
N TRP A 27 -14.82 13.05 22.71
CA TRP A 27 -13.98 11.91 22.33
C TRP A 27 -13.64 11.02 23.52
N MET A 28 -13.24 11.59 24.66
CA MET A 28 -12.94 10.82 25.87
C MET A 28 -14.16 10.08 26.45
N ARG A 29 -15.39 10.58 26.22
CA ARG A 29 -16.63 9.88 26.62
C ARG A 29 -16.87 8.61 25.80
N VAL A 30 -16.46 8.61 24.54
CA VAL A 30 -16.58 7.44 23.65
C VAL A 30 -15.41 6.49 23.85
N ALA A 31 -14.20 7.04 23.89
CA ALA A 31 -12.97 6.26 23.81
C ALA A 31 -12.40 5.84 25.18
N GLY A 32 -12.88 6.43 26.28
CA GLY A 32 -12.52 6.04 27.65
C GLY A 32 -11.06 6.33 28.06
N THR A 33 -10.73 5.92 29.27
CA THR A 33 -9.35 5.86 29.80
C THR A 33 -8.71 4.58 29.28
N CYS A 34 -7.43 4.63 28.86
CA CYS A 34 -6.75 3.40 28.45
C CYS A 34 -6.38 2.52 29.66
N SER A 35 -6.30 1.21 29.44
CA SER A 35 -5.94 0.20 30.45
C SER A 35 -4.64 0.54 31.19
N ASN A 36 -3.65 1.07 30.48
CA ASN A 36 -2.38 1.49 31.06
C ASN A 36 -2.49 2.74 31.97
N CYS A 37 -3.26 3.74 31.58
CA CYS A 37 -3.48 4.93 32.42
C CYS A 37 -4.38 4.61 33.61
N GLU A 38 -5.36 3.72 33.42
CA GLU A 38 -6.23 3.22 34.47
C GLU A 38 -5.42 2.47 35.55
N ARG A 39 -4.59 1.50 35.16
CA ARG A 39 -3.69 0.77 36.08
C ARG A 39 -2.72 1.67 36.84
N ARG A 40 -2.32 2.79 36.23
CA ARG A 40 -1.39 3.76 36.82
C ARG A 40 -2.10 4.88 37.57
N GLU A 41 -3.43 4.91 37.58
CA GLU A 41 -4.26 5.96 38.17
C GLU A 41 -3.91 7.39 37.70
N VAL A 42 -3.48 7.52 36.44
CA VAL A 42 -3.11 8.80 35.82
C VAL A 42 -4.17 9.27 34.84
N ARG A 43 -4.24 10.59 34.62
CA ARG A 43 -5.13 11.16 33.62
C ARG A 43 -4.75 10.67 32.23
N CYS A 44 -5.69 10.02 31.54
CA CYS A 44 -5.53 9.67 30.14
C CYS A 44 -5.85 10.86 29.24
N ASP A 45 -4.89 11.24 28.40
CA ASP A 45 -5.04 12.33 27.45
C ASP A 45 -5.76 11.88 26.17
N PRO A 46 -6.32 12.82 25.39
CA PRO A 46 -6.79 12.55 24.04
C PRO A 46 -5.67 12.01 23.12
N GLY A 47 -6.03 11.15 22.18
CA GLY A 47 -5.12 10.56 21.18
C GLY A 47 -4.75 9.11 21.46
N ILE A 48 -4.28 8.43 20.40
CA ILE A 48 -3.78 7.06 20.44
C ILE A 48 -2.42 7.06 19.72
N PRO A 49 -1.32 6.78 20.44
CA PRO A 49 -1.25 6.56 21.88
C PRO A 49 -1.51 7.87 22.67
N CYS A 50 -2.06 7.76 23.88
CA CYS A 50 -2.26 8.95 24.70
C CYS A 50 -0.92 9.49 25.23
N LYS A 51 -0.83 10.81 25.45
CA LYS A 51 0.40 11.48 25.89
C LYS A 51 0.99 10.85 27.16
N SER A 52 0.17 10.54 28.17
CA SER A 52 0.61 9.86 29.39
C SER A 52 1.23 8.46 29.17
N CYS A 53 0.77 7.71 28.16
CA CYS A 53 1.41 6.46 27.76
C CYS A 53 2.73 6.70 27.04
N ILE A 54 2.75 7.67 26.11
CA ILE A 54 3.96 8.04 25.34
C ILE A 54 5.08 8.45 26.30
N GLU A 55 4.78 9.30 27.28
CA GLU A 55 5.78 9.80 28.24
C GLU A 55 6.34 8.68 29.13
N HIS A 56 5.53 7.68 29.45
CA HIS A 56 5.91 6.61 30.38
C HIS A 56 6.61 5.43 29.70
N TYR A 57 6.00 4.87 28.65
CA TYR A 57 6.50 3.64 28.01
C TYR A 57 7.43 3.94 26.83
N ARG A 58 7.31 5.11 26.18
CA ARG A 58 8.13 5.50 25.02
C ARG A 58 8.16 4.41 23.94
N GLU A 59 9.30 3.80 23.66
CA GLU A 59 9.47 2.71 22.69
C GLU A 59 8.84 1.39 23.16
N ASP A 60 8.70 1.18 24.48
CA ASP A 60 8.11 -0.02 25.07
C ASP A 60 6.57 -0.05 24.96
N LEU A 61 5.97 1.00 24.38
CA LEU A 61 4.55 1.00 23.98
C LEU A 61 4.20 -0.13 23.01
N VAL A 62 5.19 -0.68 22.30
CA VAL A 62 5.01 -1.88 21.48
C VAL A 62 4.54 -3.07 22.33
N ASN A 63 5.08 -3.23 23.55
CA ASN A 63 4.70 -4.29 24.48
C ASN A 63 3.56 -3.86 25.43
N HIS A 64 3.27 -2.56 25.49
CA HIS A 64 2.23 -1.97 26.32
C HIS A 64 1.30 -1.06 25.51
N PRO A 65 0.48 -1.64 24.60
CA PRO A 65 -0.34 -0.86 23.68
C PRO A 65 -1.33 0.04 24.41
N CYS A 66 -1.47 1.29 23.93
CA CYS A 66 -2.44 2.23 24.48
C CYS A 66 -3.81 1.96 23.86
N ARG A 67 -4.81 1.63 24.70
CA ARG A 67 -6.18 1.30 24.27
C ARG A 67 -6.23 0.12 23.31
N ASP A 68 -5.37 -0.86 23.58
CA ASP A 68 -5.25 -2.11 22.83
C ASP A 68 -5.06 -1.89 21.31
N SER A 69 -4.56 -0.70 20.94
CA SER A 69 -4.37 -0.30 19.55
C SER A 69 -2.88 -0.39 19.24
N THR A 70 -2.49 -1.36 18.44
CA THR A 70 -1.20 -1.37 17.75
C THR A 70 -1.41 -0.98 16.30
N LEU A 71 -0.45 -0.29 15.66
CA LEU A 71 -0.53 -0.10 14.20
C LEU A 71 -0.56 -1.44 13.46
N SER A 72 0.00 -2.49 14.08
CA SER A 72 -0.08 -3.88 13.62
C SER A 72 -1.53 -4.37 13.45
N ASP A 73 -2.49 -3.87 14.22
CA ASP A 73 -3.90 -4.27 14.03
C ASP A 73 -4.51 -3.66 12.75
N LEU A 74 -3.92 -2.59 12.22
CA LEU A 74 -4.42 -1.88 11.04
C LEU A 74 -4.10 -2.63 9.73
N TYR A 75 -2.99 -3.38 9.65
CA TYR A 75 -2.64 -4.05 8.39
C TYR A 75 -3.63 -5.14 7.99
N ALA A 76 -4.26 -5.80 8.96
CA ALA A 76 -5.28 -6.81 8.70
C ALA A 76 -6.52 -6.21 8.01
N THR A 77 -6.80 -4.94 8.30
CA THR A 77 -7.87 -4.17 7.65
C THR A 77 -7.46 -3.79 6.22
N PHE A 78 -6.26 -3.26 6.03
CA PHE A 78 -5.78 -2.81 4.71
C PHE A 78 -5.65 -3.95 3.69
N LEU A 79 -5.17 -5.12 4.11
CA LEU A 79 -5.01 -6.29 3.23
C LEU A 79 -6.17 -7.30 3.36
N SER A 80 -7.32 -6.88 3.89
CA SER A 80 -8.42 -7.82 4.08
C SER A 80 -8.89 -8.35 2.71
N ASN A 81 -9.17 -9.66 2.62
CA ASN A 81 -9.71 -10.30 1.41
C ASN A 81 -11.06 -9.67 0.96
N ARG A 82 -11.69 -8.85 1.80
CA ARG A 82 -12.94 -8.14 1.50
C ARG A 82 -12.78 -7.15 0.36
N LEU A 83 -11.59 -6.57 0.21
CA LEU A 83 -11.31 -5.56 -0.80
C LEU A 83 -11.00 -6.09 -2.18
N ARG A 84 -10.80 -7.40 -2.37
CA ARG A 84 -10.34 -7.98 -3.66
C ARG A 84 -9.17 -7.19 -4.29
N SER A 85 -8.29 -6.64 -3.46
CA SER A 85 -7.14 -5.81 -3.89
C SER A 85 -6.04 -6.63 -4.58
N HIS A 86 -6.16 -7.95 -4.49
CA HIS A 86 -5.32 -8.92 -5.17
C HIS A 86 -6.18 -9.75 -6.12
N PRO A 87 -5.61 -10.27 -7.22
CA PRO A 87 -6.36 -11.17 -8.08
C PRO A 87 -6.85 -12.37 -7.25
N SER A 88 -8.13 -12.70 -7.40
CA SER A 88 -8.73 -13.79 -6.63
C SER A 88 -8.12 -15.10 -7.09
N PHE A 89 -7.71 -15.96 -6.15
CA PHE A 89 -7.27 -17.30 -6.49
C PHE A 89 -8.41 -18.03 -7.21
N GLN A 90 -8.11 -18.56 -8.39
CA GLN A 90 -9.05 -19.30 -9.22
C GLN A 90 -8.39 -20.66 -9.53
N SER A 91 -9.01 -21.77 -9.11
CA SER A 91 -8.43 -23.09 -9.40
C SER A 91 -8.27 -23.27 -10.91
N LEU A 92 -7.30 -24.07 -11.36
CA LEU A 92 -7.12 -24.34 -12.80
C LEU A 92 -8.40 -24.90 -13.44
N GLU A 93 -9.16 -25.67 -12.66
CA GLU A 93 -10.48 -26.24 -13.01
C GLU A 93 -11.59 -25.20 -13.16
N SER A 94 -11.43 -23.98 -12.65
CA SER A 94 -12.39 -22.90 -12.89
C SER A 94 -12.28 -22.30 -14.30
N PHE A 95 -11.15 -22.53 -14.97
CA PHE A 95 -10.87 -22.05 -16.31
C PHE A 95 -11.16 -23.10 -17.40
N VAL A 96 -11.23 -24.38 -17.03
CA VAL A 96 -11.38 -25.51 -17.95
C VAL A 96 -12.24 -26.59 -17.28
N LEU A 97 -13.12 -27.26 -18.03
CA LEU A 97 -13.90 -28.39 -17.52
C LEU A 97 -12.98 -29.46 -16.88
N ALA A 98 -13.35 -29.91 -15.68
CA ALA A 98 -12.49 -30.64 -14.73
C ALA A 98 -11.78 -31.91 -15.26
N ASP A 99 -12.25 -32.53 -16.35
CA ASP A 99 -11.69 -33.77 -16.90
C ASP A 99 -10.77 -33.59 -18.12
N GLY A 100 -10.47 -32.34 -18.51
CA GLY A 100 -9.82 -31.99 -19.78
C GLY A 100 -8.32 -31.67 -19.76
N LEU A 101 -7.65 -31.72 -18.60
CA LEU A 101 -6.34 -31.08 -18.41
C LEU A 101 -5.25 -32.11 -18.04
N GLU A 102 -4.19 -32.21 -18.84
CA GLU A 102 -3.02 -33.04 -18.58
C GLU A 102 -1.74 -32.18 -18.55
N ILE A 103 -0.91 -32.30 -17.52
CA ILE A 103 0.33 -31.53 -17.40
C ILE A 103 1.49 -32.37 -17.91
N SER A 104 2.12 -31.92 -19.00
CA SER A 104 3.28 -32.58 -19.59
C SER A 104 4.56 -32.21 -18.84
N THR A 105 4.99 -33.09 -17.93
CA THR A 105 6.19 -32.89 -17.10
C THR A 105 7.50 -33.28 -17.78
N GLY A 106 7.45 -33.92 -18.96
CA GLY A 106 8.64 -34.40 -19.68
C GLY A 106 9.51 -33.30 -20.30
N ILE A 107 8.98 -32.08 -20.47
CA ILE A 107 9.71 -30.93 -20.99
C ILE A 107 9.46 -29.74 -20.05
N THR A 108 10.53 -29.02 -19.72
CA THR A 108 10.47 -27.76 -18.99
C THR A 108 10.79 -26.62 -19.93
N TYR A 109 9.95 -25.58 -19.91
CA TYR A 109 10.17 -24.34 -20.64
C TYR A 109 10.53 -23.23 -19.66
N THR A 110 11.40 -22.32 -20.05
CA THR A 110 11.64 -21.08 -19.32
C THR A 110 11.03 -19.94 -20.14
N ILE A 111 9.99 -19.31 -19.60
CA ILE A 111 9.29 -18.22 -20.29
C ILE A 111 9.40 -16.90 -19.50
N PRO A 112 9.56 -15.77 -20.19
CA PRO A 112 9.58 -14.45 -19.57
C PRO A 112 8.16 -13.97 -19.22
N LEU A 113 7.98 -13.40 -18.03
CA LEU A 113 6.77 -12.71 -17.60
C LEU A 113 7.06 -11.26 -17.23
N ASN A 114 6.27 -10.32 -17.72
CA ASN A 114 6.38 -8.91 -17.36
C ASN A 114 5.53 -8.64 -16.11
N ILE A 115 6.12 -8.04 -15.07
CA ILE A 115 5.43 -7.70 -13.80
C ILE A 115 5.28 -6.17 -13.71
N GLY A 116 4.38 -5.63 -14.53
CA GLY A 116 4.08 -4.20 -14.59
C GLY A 116 5.14 -3.30 -15.23
N PHE A 117 6.41 -3.39 -14.83
CA PHE A 117 7.53 -2.59 -15.37
C PHE A 117 8.88 -3.28 -15.16
N GLY A 118 9.92 -2.79 -15.83
CA GLY A 118 11.30 -3.30 -15.68
C GLY A 118 11.57 -4.56 -16.52
N PRO A 119 12.64 -5.32 -16.19
CA PRO A 119 12.95 -6.56 -16.88
C PRO A 119 11.91 -7.65 -16.59
N ALA A 120 11.74 -8.59 -17.52
CA ALA A 120 10.89 -9.74 -17.32
C ALA A 120 11.43 -10.66 -16.20
N LEU A 121 10.53 -11.33 -15.50
CA LEU A 121 10.80 -12.44 -14.60
C LEU A 121 10.72 -13.75 -15.40
N ASP A 122 11.85 -14.43 -15.53
CA ASP A 122 11.88 -15.76 -16.13
C ASP A 122 11.34 -16.80 -15.15
N VAL A 123 10.37 -17.59 -15.61
CA VAL A 123 9.76 -18.68 -14.83
C VAL A 123 9.83 -20.00 -15.56
N SER A 124 10.09 -21.07 -14.81
CA SER A 124 10.06 -22.43 -15.34
C SER A 124 8.65 -22.98 -15.30
N VAL A 125 8.20 -23.52 -16.43
CA VAL A 125 6.82 -24.01 -16.63
C VAL A 125 6.79 -25.36 -17.33
N HIS A 126 5.72 -26.11 -17.08
CA HIS A 126 5.31 -27.27 -17.85
C HIS A 126 4.13 -26.92 -18.76
N ALA A 127 4.08 -27.55 -19.93
CA ALA A 127 2.98 -27.40 -20.85
C ALA A 127 1.72 -28.09 -20.32
N VAL A 128 0.58 -27.45 -20.49
CA VAL A 128 -0.74 -28.00 -20.27
C VAL A 128 -1.27 -28.49 -21.61
N GLN A 129 -1.64 -29.77 -21.67
CA GLN A 129 -2.34 -30.38 -22.79
C GLN A 129 -3.83 -30.40 -22.50
N LEU A 130 -4.62 -29.97 -23.47
CA LEU A 130 -6.08 -29.96 -23.41
C LEU A 130 -6.62 -31.11 -24.28
N LYS A 131 -7.50 -31.93 -23.72
CA LYS A 131 -8.14 -33.03 -24.44
C LYS A 131 -9.07 -32.54 -25.56
N ASP A 132 -9.70 -31.39 -25.39
CA ASP A 132 -10.61 -30.80 -26.38
C ASP A 132 -9.86 -30.04 -27.49
N ASP A 133 -10.40 -30.10 -28.70
CA ASP A 133 -9.88 -29.38 -29.89
C ASP A 133 -10.23 -27.89 -29.96
N HIS A 134 -10.89 -27.36 -28.93
CA HIS A 134 -11.25 -25.96 -28.87
C HIS A 134 -10.04 -25.10 -28.43
N PRO A 135 -9.81 -23.94 -29.06
CA PRO A 135 -8.76 -23.02 -28.64
C PRO A 135 -9.06 -22.45 -27.25
N LEU A 136 -8.05 -22.42 -26.36
CA LEU A 136 -8.18 -21.86 -25.02
C LEU A 136 -8.17 -20.32 -25.09
N ILE A 137 -9.36 -19.74 -25.12
CA ILE A 137 -9.58 -18.30 -25.24
C ILE A 137 -10.37 -17.83 -24.01
N HIS A 138 -9.84 -16.82 -23.31
CA HIS A 138 -10.52 -16.17 -22.19
C HIS A 138 -10.91 -14.74 -22.53
N GLU A 139 -11.97 -14.25 -21.88
CA GLU A 139 -12.33 -12.84 -21.88
C GLU A 139 -11.77 -12.14 -20.64
N HIS A 140 -11.17 -10.97 -20.85
CA HIS A 140 -10.48 -10.20 -19.82
C HIS A 140 -10.97 -8.76 -19.76
N ILE A 141 -11.05 -8.23 -18.54
CA ILE A 141 -11.25 -6.81 -18.27
C ILE A 141 -9.88 -6.15 -18.10
N ILE A 142 -9.52 -5.24 -19.00
CA ILE A 142 -8.25 -4.50 -18.97
C ILE A 142 -8.52 -3.02 -18.77
N TYR A 143 -7.90 -2.45 -17.74
CA TYR A 143 -7.88 -1.02 -17.48
C TYR A 143 -6.66 -0.38 -18.13
N SER A 144 -6.85 0.77 -18.77
CA SER A 144 -5.74 1.58 -19.27
C SER A 144 -4.89 2.08 -18.11
N TRP A 145 -3.58 2.02 -18.27
CA TRP A 145 -2.64 2.53 -17.27
C TRP A 145 -1.55 3.39 -17.95
N PRO A 146 -1.27 4.62 -17.47
CA PRO A 146 -1.94 5.32 -16.37
C PRO A 146 -3.43 5.60 -16.65
N PRO A 147 -4.27 5.77 -15.62
CA PRO A 147 -5.70 5.99 -15.81
C PRO A 147 -5.90 7.37 -16.46
N MET A 148 -6.53 7.38 -17.63
CA MET A 148 -6.79 8.62 -18.38
C MET A 148 -8.15 9.22 -17.97
N PRO A 149 -8.28 10.55 -17.88
CA PRO A 149 -9.57 11.21 -17.64
C PRO A 149 -10.63 10.79 -18.68
N LEU A 150 -11.83 10.45 -18.22
CA LEU A 150 -13.09 10.51 -18.98
C LEU A 150 -13.23 9.67 -20.27
N THR A 151 -12.28 8.80 -20.66
CA THR A 151 -12.31 8.19 -22.01
C THR A 151 -12.12 6.68 -22.12
N SER A 152 -12.07 5.92 -21.04
CA SER A 152 -11.94 4.46 -21.21
C SER A 152 -12.67 3.72 -20.10
N PRO A 153 -13.96 3.38 -20.28
CA PRO A 153 -14.53 2.26 -19.53
C PRO A 153 -13.59 1.05 -19.65
N PRO A 154 -13.57 0.14 -18.66
CA PRO A 154 -12.78 -1.08 -18.75
C PRO A 154 -12.95 -1.74 -20.11
N SER A 155 -11.84 -1.98 -20.79
CA SER A 155 -11.85 -2.58 -22.12
C SER A 155 -11.95 -4.10 -22.00
N ARG A 156 -12.80 -4.71 -22.83
CA ARG A 156 -12.94 -6.17 -22.90
C ARG A 156 -12.05 -6.71 -24.00
N HIS A 157 -11.20 -7.67 -23.66
CA HIS A 157 -10.28 -8.31 -24.60
C HIS A 157 -10.53 -9.81 -24.61
N ARG A 158 -10.53 -10.40 -25.80
CA ARG A 158 -10.51 -11.85 -25.98
C ARG A 158 -9.08 -12.24 -26.30
N ASN A 159 -8.45 -13.00 -25.41
CA ASN A 159 -7.05 -13.37 -25.55
C ASN A 159 -6.89 -14.87 -25.52
N VAL A 160 -5.84 -15.31 -26.20
CA VAL A 160 -5.37 -16.68 -26.10
C VAL A 160 -4.69 -16.85 -24.76
N VAL A 161 -4.90 -18.00 -24.12
CA VAL A 161 -4.25 -18.32 -22.86
C VAL A 161 -3.02 -19.15 -23.13
N ILE A 162 -1.92 -18.82 -22.45
CA ILE A 162 -0.72 -19.64 -22.44
C ILE A 162 -1.04 -20.91 -21.64
N PRO A 163 -1.06 -22.10 -22.26
CA PRO A 163 -1.40 -23.35 -21.61
C PRO A 163 -0.16 -23.87 -20.90
N ALA A 164 0.21 -23.20 -19.81
CA ALA A 164 1.34 -23.59 -19.00
C ALA A 164 1.12 -23.28 -17.53
N VAL A 165 1.73 -24.11 -16.68
CA VAL A 165 1.73 -23.97 -15.23
C VAL A 165 3.17 -23.99 -14.74
N LEU A 166 3.45 -23.31 -13.63
CA LEU A 166 4.76 -23.35 -12.98
C LEU A 166 5.14 -24.80 -12.63
N THR A 167 6.42 -25.14 -12.78
CA THR A 167 6.95 -26.39 -12.25
C THR A 167 6.83 -26.44 -10.72
N ALA A 168 6.88 -27.62 -10.12
CA ALA A 168 6.80 -27.77 -8.65
C ALA A 168 7.90 -26.96 -7.92
N ASP A 169 9.12 -26.97 -8.46
CA ASP A 169 10.25 -26.21 -7.91
C ASP A 169 10.05 -24.70 -8.06
N ALA A 170 9.58 -24.25 -9.23
CA ALA A 170 9.28 -22.83 -9.47
C ALA A 170 8.13 -22.33 -8.58
N HIS A 171 7.10 -23.17 -8.37
CA HIS A 171 5.97 -22.83 -7.51
C HIS A 171 6.38 -22.76 -6.03
N SER A 172 7.15 -23.73 -5.53
CA SER A 172 7.60 -23.75 -4.13
C SER A 172 8.56 -22.60 -3.78
N SER A 173 9.38 -22.17 -4.74
CA SER A 173 10.30 -21.03 -4.59
C SER A 173 9.69 -19.68 -5.03
N LEU A 174 8.42 -19.65 -5.45
CA LEU A 174 7.82 -18.47 -6.09
C LEU A 174 7.86 -17.23 -5.20
N ALA A 175 7.57 -17.37 -3.91
CA ALA A 175 7.58 -16.25 -2.97
C ALA A 175 8.97 -15.60 -2.88
N GLN A 176 10.03 -16.40 -2.77
CA GLN A 176 11.41 -15.94 -2.70
C GLN A 176 11.88 -15.32 -4.03
N THR A 177 11.51 -15.97 -5.14
CA THR A 177 11.82 -15.50 -6.49
C THR A 177 11.17 -14.14 -6.75
N LEU A 178 9.89 -14.00 -6.39
CA LEU A 178 9.16 -12.73 -6.50
C LEU A 178 9.77 -11.66 -5.59
N ASP A 179 10.08 -11.99 -4.34
CA ASP A 179 10.72 -11.06 -3.39
C ASP A 179 12.07 -10.51 -3.90
N SER A 180 12.88 -11.40 -4.48
CA SER A 180 14.16 -11.06 -5.11
C SER A 180 13.96 -10.18 -6.34
N HIS A 181 12.96 -10.48 -7.16
CA HIS A 181 12.61 -9.69 -8.33
C HIS A 181 12.09 -8.29 -7.96
N LEU A 182 11.23 -8.18 -6.94
CA LEU A 182 10.80 -6.88 -6.40
C LEU A 182 12.00 -6.05 -5.92
N SER A 183 12.97 -6.70 -5.28
CA SER A 183 14.21 -6.04 -4.84
C SER A 183 15.01 -5.49 -6.03
N LEU A 184 15.09 -6.24 -7.14
CA LEU A 184 15.70 -5.77 -8.39
C LEU A 184 14.95 -4.55 -8.95
N LEU A 185 13.61 -4.63 -9.02
CA LEU A 185 12.76 -3.55 -9.54
C LEU A 185 12.94 -2.27 -8.73
N VAL A 186 12.93 -2.36 -7.39
CA VAL A 186 13.11 -1.21 -6.50
C VAL A 186 14.53 -0.66 -6.60
N THR A 187 15.56 -1.48 -6.63
CA THR A 187 16.95 -0.98 -6.59
C THR A 187 17.48 -0.48 -7.94
N ARG A 188 17.00 -1.02 -9.06
CA ARG A 188 17.58 -0.73 -10.39
C ARG A 188 16.60 -0.14 -11.40
N ASN A 189 15.30 -0.39 -11.26
CA ASN A 189 14.32 -0.06 -12.30
C ASN A 189 13.20 0.87 -11.82
N PHE A 190 13.25 1.36 -10.58
CA PHE A 190 12.14 2.06 -9.94
C PHE A 190 11.73 3.36 -10.64
N ARG A 191 12.63 3.99 -11.41
CA ARG A 191 12.27 5.16 -12.23
C ARG A 191 11.23 4.87 -13.31
N ALA A 192 11.11 3.61 -13.73
CA ALA A 192 10.08 3.15 -14.66
C ALA A 192 8.79 2.72 -13.93
N PHE A 193 8.77 2.74 -12.59
CA PHE A 193 7.56 2.47 -11.82
C PHE A 193 6.53 3.57 -12.14
N PRO A 194 5.28 3.23 -12.48
CA PRO A 194 4.40 4.24 -13.04
C PRO A 194 4.03 5.41 -12.12
N LEU A 195 3.95 5.18 -10.80
CA LEU A 195 3.70 6.26 -9.83
C LEU A 195 4.92 7.15 -9.59
N TYR A 196 6.10 6.79 -10.11
CA TYR A 196 7.34 7.56 -9.92
C TYR A 196 7.22 9.00 -10.41
N CYS A 197 6.48 9.20 -11.51
CA CYS A 197 6.25 10.49 -12.14
C CYS A 197 4.89 11.11 -11.79
N SER A 198 4.28 10.75 -10.64
CA SER A 198 3.00 11.35 -10.22
C SER A 198 3.10 12.88 -10.15
N GLN A 199 1.95 13.55 -10.25
CA GLN A 199 1.90 15.02 -10.25
C GLN A 199 2.49 15.63 -8.96
N LEU A 200 2.32 14.96 -7.81
CA LEU A 200 2.95 15.38 -6.56
C LEU A 200 4.46 15.16 -6.53
N GLN A 201 5.01 14.23 -7.31
CA GLN A 201 6.45 13.90 -7.33
C GLN A 201 7.02 13.42 -5.98
N ILE A 202 6.18 13.16 -4.97
CA ILE A 202 6.63 12.78 -3.63
C ILE A 202 7.34 11.43 -3.64
N LEU A 203 6.87 10.48 -4.45
CA LEU A 203 7.52 9.17 -4.57
C LEU A 203 8.93 9.26 -5.16
N ARG A 204 9.16 10.23 -6.07
CA ARG A 204 10.50 10.52 -6.60
C ARG A 204 11.42 10.99 -5.48
N GLU A 205 10.98 11.90 -4.62
CA GLU A 205 11.78 12.40 -3.49
C GLU A 205 12.07 11.28 -2.48
N ILE A 206 11.09 10.42 -2.19
CA ILE A 206 11.29 9.22 -1.35
C ILE A 206 12.34 8.29 -1.94
N TYR A 207 12.30 8.05 -3.24
CA TYR A 207 13.28 7.18 -3.90
C TYR A 207 14.69 7.78 -3.89
N ILE A 208 14.82 9.09 -4.12
CA ILE A 208 16.12 9.79 -4.01
C ILE A 208 16.67 9.65 -2.59
N PHE A 209 15.81 9.83 -1.58
CA PHE A 209 16.19 9.64 -0.18
C PHE A 209 16.61 8.20 0.09
N PHE A 210 15.84 7.21 -0.37
CA PHE A 210 16.19 5.78 -0.27
C PHE A 210 17.59 5.48 -0.84
N CYS A 211 17.91 5.99 -2.04
CA CYS A 211 19.22 5.78 -2.66
C CYS A 211 20.38 6.44 -1.89
N SER A 212 20.11 7.41 -1.03
CA SER A 212 21.13 8.07 -0.21
C SER A 212 21.40 7.38 1.13
N LEU A 213 20.55 6.42 1.53
CA LEU A 213 20.70 5.70 2.79
C LEU A 213 21.80 4.62 2.69
N PRO A 214 22.55 4.36 3.77
CA PRO A 214 23.51 3.25 3.80
C PRO A 214 22.81 1.89 3.69
N ALA A 215 23.25 1.02 2.77
CA ALA A 215 22.60 -0.27 2.49
C ALA A 215 22.51 -1.22 3.70
N SER A 216 23.44 -1.09 4.67
CA SER A 216 23.45 -1.87 5.91
C SER A 216 22.54 -1.32 7.01
N SER A 217 22.00 -0.11 6.83
CA SER A 217 21.18 0.56 7.84
C SER A 217 19.79 -0.07 8.00
N HIS A 218 19.20 0.09 9.19
CA HIS A 218 17.83 -0.34 9.43
C HIS A 218 16.84 0.47 8.58
N GLN A 219 17.08 1.78 8.45
CA GLN A 219 16.31 2.72 7.65
C GLN A 219 16.23 2.29 6.18
N TYR A 220 17.36 1.93 5.58
CA TYR A 220 17.41 1.40 4.22
C TYR A 220 16.55 0.16 4.06
N ARG A 221 16.70 -0.82 4.98
CA ARG A 221 15.91 -2.07 4.92
C ARG A 221 14.41 -1.80 5.03
N THR A 222 13.98 -0.98 5.97
CA THR A 222 12.55 -0.69 6.16
C THR A 222 11.95 0.03 4.96
N LEU A 223 12.62 1.06 4.43
CA LEU A 223 12.12 1.78 3.26
C LEU A 223 12.16 0.91 2.00
N HIS A 224 13.16 0.04 1.85
CA HIS A 224 13.21 -0.95 0.79
C HIS A 224 12.00 -1.89 0.82
N GLN A 225 11.65 -2.43 2.00
CA GLN A 225 10.46 -3.30 2.13
C GLN A 225 9.16 -2.55 1.86
N ALA A 226 9.06 -1.28 2.30
CA ALA A 226 7.89 -0.44 2.01
C ALA A 226 7.72 -0.19 0.50
N LEU A 227 8.81 0.09 -0.21
CA LEU A 227 8.80 0.27 -1.67
C LEU A 227 8.48 -1.04 -2.41
N LYS A 228 9.01 -2.18 -1.94
CA LYS A 228 8.65 -3.50 -2.48
C LYS A 228 7.17 -3.81 -2.29
N LEU A 229 6.63 -3.52 -1.11
CA LEU A 229 5.20 -3.67 -0.83
C LEU A 229 4.36 -2.81 -1.79
N LEU A 230 4.72 -1.53 -1.97
CA LEU A 230 4.04 -0.63 -2.91
C LEU A 230 4.08 -1.21 -4.33
N VAL A 231 5.24 -1.65 -4.80
CA VAL A 231 5.36 -2.26 -6.13
C VAL A 231 4.51 -3.51 -6.25
N LEU A 232 4.61 -4.46 -5.31
CA LEU A 232 3.88 -5.71 -5.30
C LEU A 232 2.37 -5.51 -5.36
N VAL A 233 1.84 -4.63 -4.51
CA VAL A 233 0.42 -4.31 -4.45
C VAL A 233 -0.02 -3.61 -5.73
N HIS A 234 0.78 -2.66 -6.21
CA HIS A 234 0.40 -1.85 -7.37
C HIS A 234 0.44 -2.65 -8.69
N THR A 235 1.42 -3.53 -8.89
CA THR A 235 1.59 -4.30 -10.13
C THR A 235 1.09 -5.75 -10.04
N GLY A 236 0.60 -6.19 -8.88
CA GLY A 236 0.21 -7.59 -8.64
C GLY A 236 -0.88 -8.12 -9.58
N ASP A 237 -1.70 -7.25 -10.16
CA ASP A 237 -2.71 -7.59 -11.17
C ASP A 237 -2.19 -7.48 -12.62
N ASN A 238 -0.97 -7.00 -12.84
CA ASN A 238 -0.39 -6.68 -14.14
C ASN A 238 0.76 -7.63 -14.54
N ILE A 239 0.49 -8.93 -14.45
CA ILE A 239 1.38 -9.97 -14.98
C ILE A 239 0.98 -10.26 -16.43
N THR A 240 1.86 -9.93 -17.36
CA THR A 240 1.64 -10.14 -18.80
C THR A 240 2.78 -10.96 -19.39
N SER A 241 2.62 -11.42 -20.64
CA SER A 241 3.66 -12.13 -21.37
C SER A 241 4.06 -11.32 -22.60
N PRO A 242 5.34 -11.35 -23.03
CA PRO A 242 5.72 -10.77 -24.31
C PRO A 242 5.08 -11.51 -25.48
N LEU A 243 5.17 -10.93 -26.68
CA LEU A 243 4.70 -11.61 -27.89
C LEU A 243 5.54 -12.88 -28.16
N PRO A 244 4.97 -13.95 -28.72
CA PRO A 244 5.72 -15.19 -29.01
C PRO A 244 6.98 -14.96 -29.85
N SER A 245 6.93 -14.02 -30.79
CA SER A 245 8.09 -13.63 -31.63
C SER A 245 9.29 -13.09 -30.84
N GLN A 246 9.09 -12.69 -29.58
CA GLN A 246 10.13 -12.17 -28.69
C GLN A 246 10.75 -13.26 -27.80
N SER A 247 10.18 -14.48 -27.76
CA SER A 247 10.70 -15.60 -26.96
C SER A 247 10.52 -16.94 -27.68
N ARG A 248 11.64 -17.54 -28.10
CA ARG A 248 11.64 -18.87 -28.75
C ARG A 248 11.02 -19.96 -27.88
N ALA A 249 11.21 -19.89 -26.56
CA ALA A 249 10.63 -20.86 -25.64
C ALA A 249 9.11 -20.73 -25.56
N LEU A 250 8.59 -19.50 -25.51
CA LEU A 250 7.16 -19.23 -25.53
C LEU A 250 6.55 -19.61 -26.88
N ASP A 251 7.23 -19.28 -27.98
CA ASP A 251 6.82 -19.65 -29.33
C ASP A 251 6.71 -21.17 -29.50
N HIS A 252 7.74 -21.91 -29.08
CA HIS A 252 7.73 -23.37 -29.11
C HIS A 252 6.64 -23.97 -28.21
N LEU A 253 6.46 -23.42 -27.00
CA LEU A 253 5.41 -23.84 -26.08
C LEU A 253 4.02 -23.65 -26.69
N MET A 254 3.80 -22.53 -27.38
CA MET A 254 2.52 -22.23 -28.02
C MET A 254 2.26 -23.13 -29.22
N HIS A 255 3.28 -23.39 -30.05
CA HIS A 255 3.16 -24.31 -31.17
C HIS A 255 2.97 -25.77 -30.74
N SER A 256 3.55 -26.19 -29.60
CA SER A 256 3.39 -27.54 -29.09
C SER A 256 2.01 -27.80 -28.46
N THR A 257 1.21 -26.77 -28.21
CA THR A 257 -0.08 -26.85 -27.51
C THR A 257 -1.30 -26.48 -28.36
N LYS A 258 -1.17 -26.58 -29.70
CA LYS A 258 -2.15 -26.36 -30.80
C LYS A 258 -2.03 -25.00 -31.51
N ALA A 259 -2.34 -25.02 -32.82
CA ALA A 259 -2.26 -23.86 -33.71
C ALA A 259 -3.35 -22.83 -33.39
N ILE A 260 -2.94 -21.77 -32.71
CA ILE A 260 -3.77 -20.60 -32.43
C ILE A 260 -3.68 -19.62 -33.62
N SER A 261 -4.79 -18.96 -33.99
CA SER A 261 -4.78 -17.88 -34.97
C SER A 261 -3.84 -16.74 -34.52
N GLY A 262 -2.86 -16.41 -35.36
CA GLY A 262 -1.69 -15.58 -35.02
C GLY A 262 -1.94 -14.12 -34.63
N ASP A 263 -3.19 -13.65 -34.64
CA ASP A 263 -3.52 -12.24 -34.39
C ASP A 263 -3.83 -11.91 -32.91
N LEU A 264 -3.96 -12.90 -32.03
CA LEU A 264 -4.34 -12.68 -30.63
C LEU A 264 -3.13 -12.73 -29.68
N ALA A 265 -2.96 -11.69 -28.86
CA ALA A 265 -1.91 -11.62 -27.86
C ALA A 265 -2.10 -12.69 -26.76
N PRO A 266 -1.07 -13.47 -26.41
CA PRO A 266 -1.15 -14.52 -25.40
C PRO A 266 -1.15 -13.94 -23.99
N THR A 267 -1.88 -14.59 -23.08
CA THR A 267 -2.04 -14.16 -21.68
C THR A 267 -1.78 -15.33 -20.71
N PRO A 268 -0.99 -15.13 -19.64
CA PRO A 268 -0.58 -16.21 -18.74
C PRO A 268 -1.63 -16.49 -17.64
N CYS A 269 -2.88 -16.81 -17.98
CA CYS A 269 -3.98 -16.89 -17.00
C CYS A 269 -3.76 -17.92 -15.89
N PHE A 270 -3.30 -19.13 -16.24
CA PHE A 270 -2.98 -20.17 -15.26
C PHE A 270 -1.86 -19.76 -14.31
N ILE A 271 -0.78 -19.20 -14.85
CA ILE A 271 0.35 -18.73 -14.05
C ILE A 271 -0.07 -17.53 -13.18
N ARG A 272 -0.89 -16.61 -13.70
CA ARG A 272 -1.49 -15.51 -12.91
C ARG A 272 -2.24 -16.05 -11.70
N SER A 273 -3.01 -17.12 -11.84
CA SER A 273 -3.69 -17.74 -10.69
C SER A 273 -2.69 -18.28 -9.65
N GLN A 274 -1.62 -18.95 -10.08
CA GLN A 274 -0.57 -19.44 -9.16
C GLN A 274 0.14 -18.28 -8.42
N PHE A 275 0.41 -17.17 -9.11
CA PHE A 275 0.91 -15.94 -8.47
C PHE A 275 -0.12 -15.35 -7.48
N SER A 276 -1.40 -15.40 -7.81
CA SER A 276 -2.50 -14.88 -6.99
C SER A 276 -2.62 -15.59 -5.63
N ALA A 277 -2.16 -16.84 -5.53
CA ALA A 277 -2.07 -17.55 -4.25
C ALA A 277 -0.93 -17.03 -3.35
N ILE A 278 0.15 -16.52 -3.94
CA ILE A 278 1.39 -16.14 -3.24
C ILE A 278 1.46 -14.64 -2.94
N ILE A 279 1.00 -13.79 -3.85
CA ILE A 279 1.06 -12.32 -3.72
C ILE A 279 0.44 -11.82 -2.39
N PRO A 280 -0.76 -12.25 -1.97
CA PRO A 280 -1.35 -11.80 -0.71
C PRO A 280 -0.50 -12.18 0.51
N GLN A 281 0.10 -13.38 0.50
CA GLN A 281 0.95 -13.85 1.59
C GLN A 281 2.23 -13.02 1.68
N LEU A 282 2.87 -12.74 0.53
CA LEU A 282 4.05 -11.90 0.49
C LEU A 282 3.73 -10.45 0.90
N ALA A 283 2.61 -9.88 0.44
CA ALA A 283 2.15 -8.57 0.84
C ALA A 283 1.89 -8.49 2.35
N LEU A 284 1.29 -9.53 2.94
CA LEU A 284 1.06 -9.62 4.38
C LEU A 284 2.37 -9.66 5.18
N THR A 285 3.36 -10.43 4.73
CA THR A 285 4.68 -10.46 5.36
C THR A 285 5.36 -9.09 5.29
N LEU A 286 5.39 -8.47 4.11
CA LEU A 286 6.02 -7.17 3.91
C LEU A 286 5.34 -6.05 4.72
N ILE A 287 4.01 -5.99 4.75
CA ILE A 287 3.31 -4.93 5.50
C ILE A 287 3.49 -5.09 7.01
N LYS A 288 3.55 -6.32 7.53
CA LYS A 288 3.82 -6.59 8.94
C LYS A 288 5.17 -6.01 9.34
N ASP A 289 6.21 -6.35 8.60
CA ASP A 289 7.57 -5.86 8.85
C ASP A 289 7.63 -4.33 8.77
N VAL A 290 7.04 -3.75 7.73
CA VAL A 290 7.01 -2.29 7.51
C VAL A 290 6.27 -1.56 8.63
N VAL A 291 5.08 -2.02 9.02
CA VAL A 291 4.27 -1.38 10.05
C VAL A 291 4.91 -1.53 11.43
N MET A 292 5.53 -2.67 11.72
CA MET A 292 6.29 -2.85 12.96
C MET A 292 7.45 -1.87 13.06
N SER A 293 8.28 -1.76 12.01
CA SER A 293 9.37 -0.77 12.00
C SER A 293 8.87 0.67 12.02
N LEU A 294 7.79 0.98 11.29
CA LEU A 294 7.17 2.31 11.33
C LEU A 294 6.71 2.66 12.74
N THR A 295 6.08 1.72 13.44
CA THR A 295 5.65 1.90 14.84
C THR A 295 6.84 2.26 15.73
N GLN A 296 7.97 1.57 15.58
CA GLN A 296 9.20 1.87 16.31
C GLN A 296 9.72 3.27 16.02
N PHE A 297 9.81 3.67 14.74
CA PHE A 297 10.24 5.03 14.37
C PHE A 297 9.29 6.13 14.91
N LEU A 298 7.98 5.87 14.93
CA LEU A 298 7.01 6.82 15.46
C LEU A 298 7.12 6.94 16.99
N LEU A 299 7.36 5.84 17.69
CA LEU A 299 7.44 5.81 19.15
C LEU A 299 8.78 6.30 19.71
N SER A 300 9.89 6.17 18.95
CA SER A 300 11.20 6.70 19.36
C SER A 300 11.16 8.22 19.53
N ARG A 301 10.33 8.90 18.71
CA ARG A 301 10.17 10.36 18.65
C ARG A 301 11.51 11.09 18.42
N GLN A 302 12.51 10.40 17.89
CA GLN A 302 13.79 11.01 17.59
C GLN A 302 13.65 11.93 16.36
N HIS A 303 14.09 13.19 16.50
CA HIS A 303 14.00 14.16 15.41
C HIS A 303 14.80 13.74 14.16
N SER A 304 15.88 12.99 14.34
CA SER A 304 16.69 12.39 13.28
C SER A 304 15.97 11.26 12.53
N GLU A 305 15.02 10.57 13.17
CA GLU A 305 14.25 9.47 12.56
C GLU A 305 12.94 9.94 11.91
N TRP A 306 12.52 11.18 12.16
CA TRP A 306 11.32 11.73 11.55
C TRP A 306 11.30 11.67 10.01
N PRO A 307 12.39 11.98 9.27
CA PRO A 307 12.43 11.88 7.82
C PRO A 307 12.14 10.45 7.31
N ILE A 308 12.74 9.43 7.94
CA ILE A 308 12.49 8.03 7.57
C ILE A 308 11.08 7.59 7.95
N ALA A 309 10.58 7.97 9.13
CA ALA A 309 9.21 7.69 9.55
C ALA A 309 8.20 8.27 8.56
N LEU A 310 8.43 9.51 8.10
CA LEU A 310 7.60 10.19 7.13
C LEU A 310 7.65 9.51 5.75
N ALA A 311 8.84 9.15 5.25
CA ALA A 311 9.00 8.47 3.97
C ALA A 311 8.29 7.10 3.95
N VAL A 312 8.45 6.32 5.02
CA VAL A 312 7.77 5.02 5.17
C VAL A 312 6.26 5.21 5.27
N LEU A 313 5.78 6.15 6.08
CA LEU A 313 4.35 6.45 6.21
C LEU A 313 3.72 6.86 4.88
N ILE A 314 4.35 7.75 4.12
CA ILE A 314 3.85 8.15 2.79
C ILE A 314 3.77 6.93 1.86
N THR A 315 4.79 6.08 1.87
CA THR A 315 4.81 4.87 1.04
C THR A 315 3.67 3.92 1.43
N VAL A 316 3.40 3.73 2.72
CA VAL A 316 2.25 2.96 3.21
C VAL A 316 0.93 3.56 2.74
N LEU A 317 0.76 4.89 2.81
CA LEU A 317 -0.46 5.55 2.33
C LEU A 317 -0.65 5.36 0.81
N MET A 318 0.42 5.42 0.02
CA MET A 318 0.38 5.12 -1.43
C MET A 318 0.03 3.65 -1.70
N THR A 319 0.47 2.72 -0.85
CA THR A 319 0.09 1.31 -0.92
C THR A 319 -1.40 1.13 -0.63
N VAL A 320 -1.91 1.75 0.45
CA VAL A 320 -3.35 1.73 0.79
C VAL A 320 -4.19 2.31 -0.35
N GLU A 321 -3.71 3.38 -0.99
CA GLU A 321 -4.31 3.92 -2.20
C GLU A 321 -4.35 2.96 -3.38
N SER A 322 -3.25 2.22 -3.61
CA SER A 322 -3.22 1.18 -4.65
C SER A 322 -4.18 0.02 -4.35
N ILE A 323 -4.38 -0.32 -3.06
CA ILE A 323 -5.39 -1.30 -2.63
C ILE A 323 -6.79 -0.80 -2.97
N HIS A 324 -7.13 0.43 -2.58
CA HIS A 324 -8.43 1.02 -2.89
C HIS A 324 -8.67 1.12 -4.42
N TYR A 325 -7.63 1.45 -5.18
CA TYR A 325 -7.66 1.48 -6.64
C TYR A 325 -8.02 0.11 -7.21
N HIS A 326 -7.37 -0.97 -6.77
CA HIS A 326 -7.68 -2.31 -7.24
C HIS A 326 -9.04 -2.81 -6.77
N ALA A 327 -9.44 -2.50 -5.54
CA ALA A 327 -10.76 -2.83 -4.99
C ALA A 327 -11.92 -2.19 -5.78
N ALA A 328 -11.66 -1.03 -6.38
CA ALA A 328 -12.63 -0.32 -7.20
C ALA A 328 -12.76 -0.87 -8.63
N LYS A 329 -11.81 -1.67 -9.11
CA LYS A 329 -11.86 -2.29 -10.43
C LYS A 329 -12.79 -3.49 -10.45
N LEU A 330 -13.41 -3.71 -11.60
CA LEU A 330 -13.91 -5.03 -11.97
C LEU A 330 -12.74 -6.04 -12.05
N PRO A 331 -12.90 -7.26 -11.52
CA PRO A 331 -11.91 -8.33 -11.63
C PRO A 331 -11.50 -8.63 -13.08
N TYR A 332 -10.26 -9.09 -13.25
CA TYR A 332 -9.70 -9.45 -14.56
C TYR A 332 -10.56 -10.50 -15.30
N HIS A 333 -11.13 -11.45 -14.55
CA HIS A 333 -12.05 -12.49 -15.03
C HIS A 333 -13.49 -12.27 -14.51
N ASP A 334 -13.99 -11.02 -14.46
CA ASP A 334 -15.32 -10.67 -13.92
C ASP A 334 -16.47 -11.52 -14.50
N HIS A 335 -16.36 -11.98 -15.74
CA HIS A 335 -17.37 -12.83 -16.38
C HIS A 335 -17.51 -14.22 -15.72
N TYR A 336 -16.47 -14.71 -15.06
CA TYR A 336 -16.42 -16.03 -14.45
C TYR A 336 -16.65 -16.00 -12.93
N ASP A 337 -16.73 -14.80 -12.32
CA ASP A 337 -16.95 -14.64 -10.89
C ASP A 337 -18.46 -14.66 -10.55
N THR A 338 -18.97 -15.82 -10.11
CA THR A 338 -20.40 -16.03 -9.83
C THR A 338 -20.98 -15.34 -8.58
N THR A 339 -20.20 -14.64 -7.77
CA THR A 339 -20.69 -14.04 -6.51
C THR A 339 -20.18 -12.62 -6.30
N ARG A 340 -21.08 -11.65 -6.51
CA ARG A 340 -20.87 -10.25 -6.15
C ARG A 340 -21.45 -10.02 -4.75
N SER A 341 -20.60 -9.90 -3.72
CA SER A 341 -21.08 -9.49 -2.40
C SER A 341 -21.23 -7.97 -2.35
N SER A 342 -22.41 -7.49 -1.96
CA SER A 342 -22.78 -6.07 -1.91
C SER A 342 -22.22 -5.30 -0.70
N SER A 343 -21.06 -5.67 -0.16
CA SER A 343 -20.52 -5.13 1.11
C SER A 343 -19.59 -3.92 0.98
N THR A 344 -19.32 -3.45 -0.23
CA THR A 344 -18.21 -2.54 -0.56
C THR A 344 -18.25 -1.18 0.16
N GLU A 345 -19.42 -0.64 0.48
CA GLU A 345 -19.51 0.67 1.16
C GLU A 345 -19.08 0.62 2.63
N LYS A 346 -19.48 -0.43 3.36
CA LYS A 346 -19.10 -0.60 4.77
C LYS A 346 -17.61 -0.88 4.94
N ASP A 347 -17.02 -1.58 3.98
CA ASP A 347 -15.60 -1.89 3.98
C ASP A 347 -14.76 -0.60 3.77
N LEU A 348 -15.20 0.32 2.89
CA LEU A 348 -14.55 1.62 2.69
C LEU A 348 -14.61 2.55 3.93
N GLU A 349 -15.69 2.51 4.72
CA GLU A 349 -15.80 3.29 5.96
C GLU A 349 -14.79 2.80 7.03
N LEU A 350 -14.64 1.48 7.18
CA LEU A 350 -13.67 0.88 8.11
C LEU A 350 -12.22 1.22 7.75
N GLU A 351 -11.92 1.32 6.45
CA GLU A 351 -10.61 1.75 5.97
C GLU A 351 -10.34 3.23 6.20
N ASP A 352 -11.31 4.12 5.97
CA ASP A 352 -11.09 5.54 6.25
C ASP A 352 -10.84 5.78 7.75
N HIS A 353 -11.51 5.02 8.62
CA HIS A 353 -11.20 4.98 10.06
C HIS A 353 -9.78 4.48 10.35
N SER A 354 -9.31 3.45 9.65
CA SER A 354 -7.95 2.90 9.83
C SER A 354 -6.86 3.86 9.34
N VAL A 355 -7.09 4.52 8.20
CA VAL A 355 -6.23 5.60 7.70
C VAL A 355 -6.20 6.76 8.69
N LYS A 356 -7.37 7.15 9.21
CA LYS A 356 -7.45 8.21 10.22
C LYS A 356 -6.67 7.86 11.48
N ALA A 357 -6.79 6.62 11.97
CA ALA A 357 -6.04 6.15 13.13
C ALA A 357 -4.53 6.23 12.89
N LEU A 358 -4.06 5.87 11.70
CA LEU A 358 -2.64 5.98 11.32
C LEU A 358 -2.16 7.45 11.30
N LEU A 359 -2.96 8.37 10.76
CA LEU A 359 -2.64 9.81 10.72
C LEU A 359 -2.68 10.45 12.12
N ASP A 360 -3.65 10.05 12.96
CA ASP A 360 -3.75 10.48 14.36
C ASP A 360 -2.51 10.02 15.15
N PHE A 361 -2.07 8.76 14.96
CA PHE A 361 -0.86 8.21 15.59
C PHE A 361 0.38 9.00 15.18
N TYR A 362 0.57 9.24 13.88
CA TYR A 362 1.67 10.07 13.38
C TYR A 362 1.66 11.48 13.99
N SER A 363 0.49 12.11 14.04
CA SER A 363 0.33 13.47 14.57
C SER A 363 0.65 13.55 16.07
N ALA A 364 0.29 12.51 16.83
CA ALA A 364 0.63 12.40 18.25
C ALA A 364 2.16 12.34 18.47
N CYS A 365 2.90 11.70 17.56
CA CYS A 365 4.34 11.53 17.67
C CYS A 365 5.15 12.71 17.12
N PHE A 366 4.78 13.22 15.94
CA PHE A 366 5.62 14.12 15.12
C PHE A 366 4.94 15.39 14.62
N SER A 367 3.80 15.81 15.17
CA SER A 367 3.14 17.08 14.78
C SER A 367 4.07 18.30 14.82
N GLY A 368 4.98 18.39 15.82
CA GLY A 368 5.98 19.45 15.90
C GLY A 368 6.98 19.43 14.73
N CYS A 369 7.52 18.26 14.38
CA CYS A 369 8.40 18.11 13.23
C CYS A 369 7.67 18.38 11.92
N HIS A 370 6.42 17.95 11.80
CA HIS A 370 5.60 18.12 10.61
C HIS A 370 5.41 19.59 10.21
N ALA A 371 5.46 20.53 11.17
CA ALA A 371 5.43 21.96 10.88
C ALA A 371 6.55 22.42 9.93
N ARG A 372 7.68 21.68 9.87
CA ARG A 372 8.80 21.94 8.94
C ARG A 372 8.43 21.73 7.47
N LEU A 373 7.35 21.03 7.16
CA LEU A 373 6.88 20.82 5.78
C LEU A 373 6.09 22.02 5.23
N ARG A 374 5.70 22.97 6.10
CA ARG A 374 4.92 24.12 5.64
C ARG A 374 5.70 24.96 4.62
N PRO A 375 5.05 25.48 3.57
CA PRO A 375 5.72 26.29 2.55
C PRO A 375 6.39 27.54 3.11
N ASP A 376 5.81 28.12 4.15
CA ASP A 376 6.24 29.33 4.87
C ASP A 376 7.21 29.05 6.03
N TRP A 377 7.68 27.80 6.20
CA TRP A 377 8.65 27.48 7.25
C TRP A 377 10.00 28.18 7.00
N GLU A 378 10.36 29.15 7.84
CA GLU A 378 11.59 29.95 7.66
C GLU A 378 12.86 29.27 8.21
N GLY A 379 12.73 28.08 8.81
CA GLY A 379 13.86 27.37 9.42
C GLY A 379 14.10 27.77 10.88
N GLU A 380 15.05 27.08 11.52
CA GLU A 380 15.69 27.58 12.73
C GLU A 380 16.88 28.46 12.31
N PRO A 381 17.18 29.57 13.02
CA PRO A 381 18.24 30.50 12.64
C PRO A 381 19.58 29.75 12.47
N MET A 382 20.10 29.80 11.23
CA MET A 382 21.19 28.97 10.74
C MET A 382 22.43 29.02 11.64
N GLN A 383 22.70 27.93 12.35
CA GLN A 383 24.08 27.51 12.59
C GLN A 383 24.44 26.51 11.50
N SER A 384 25.57 26.76 10.85
CA SER A 384 26.14 26.00 9.74
C SER A 384 26.05 24.49 9.94
N HIS A 385 25.04 23.85 9.34
CA HIS A 385 24.92 22.41 9.32
C HIS A 385 25.01 21.89 7.89
N HIS A 386 25.80 20.83 7.73
CA HIS A 386 25.98 20.07 6.50
C HIS A 386 24.62 19.67 5.93
N ASN A 387 24.44 19.78 4.60
CA ASN A 387 23.26 19.27 3.90
C ASN A 387 23.22 17.74 4.04
N THR A 388 22.57 17.25 5.10
CA THR A 388 22.33 15.82 5.29
C THR A 388 21.36 15.30 4.24
N ALA A 389 21.34 13.99 4.01
CA ALA A 389 20.38 13.35 3.11
C ALA A 389 18.93 13.64 3.54
N GLU A 390 18.71 13.67 4.85
CA GLU A 390 17.47 14.00 5.52
C GLU A 390 17.01 15.43 5.20
N ASP A 391 17.91 16.42 5.31
CA ASP A 391 17.58 17.81 5.01
C ASP A 391 17.26 18.01 3.53
N VAL A 392 18.02 17.35 2.64
CA VAL A 392 17.76 17.36 1.19
C VAL A 392 16.38 16.75 0.89
N PHE A 393 16.03 15.63 1.53
CA PHE A 393 14.73 15.00 1.37
C PHE A 393 13.59 15.92 1.84
N ILE A 394 13.68 16.48 3.04
CA ILE A 394 12.65 17.40 3.57
C ILE A 394 12.52 18.64 2.67
N GLN A 395 13.63 19.19 2.17
CA GLN A 395 13.57 20.31 1.24
C GLN A 395 12.93 19.92 -0.11
N GLY A 396 13.21 18.71 -0.61
CA GLY A 396 12.55 18.13 -1.78
C GLY A 396 11.03 18.04 -1.61
N LEU A 397 10.57 17.51 -0.47
CA LEU A 397 9.14 17.47 -0.12
C LEU A 397 8.53 18.87 -0.06
N ARG A 398 9.18 19.84 0.58
CA ARG A 398 8.69 21.23 0.67
C ARG A 398 8.53 21.85 -0.71
N ASN A 399 9.49 21.63 -1.61
CA ASN A 399 9.43 22.12 -2.99
C ASN A 399 8.26 21.50 -3.76
N ALA A 400 8.05 20.19 -3.63
CA ALA A 400 6.91 19.48 -4.21
C ALA A 400 5.58 20.01 -3.67
N ILE A 401 5.47 20.18 -2.34
CA ILE A 401 4.29 20.76 -1.67
C ILE A 401 4.02 22.18 -2.16
N LYS A 402 5.05 23.04 -2.20
CA LYS A 402 4.93 24.42 -2.67
C LYS A 402 4.42 24.46 -4.11
N LYS A 403 5.00 23.66 -5.00
CA LYS A 403 4.57 23.57 -6.42
C LYS A 403 3.12 23.12 -6.55
N ALA A 404 2.71 22.10 -5.80
CA ALA A 404 1.34 21.59 -5.83
C ALA A 404 0.33 22.52 -5.13
N SER A 405 0.77 23.33 -4.17
CA SER A 405 -0.09 24.30 -3.47
C SER A 405 -0.44 25.50 -4.35
N VAL A 406 0.47 25.93 -5.22
CA VAL A 406 0.24 27.06 -6.15
C VAL A 406 -0.99 26.82 -7.04
N SER A 407 -1.22 25.58 -7.45
CA SER A 407 -2.38 25.22 -8.28
C SER A 407 -3.60 24.74 -7.48
N GLY A 408 -3.58 24.83 -6.14
CA GLY A 408 -4.64 24.30 -5.27
C GLY A 408 -4.70 22.77 -5.18
N TYR A 409 -3.83 22.05 -5.90
CA TYR A 409 -3.94 20.60 -6.12
C TYR A 409 -3.98 19.80 -4.82
N LEU A 410 -3.12 20.11 -3.83
CA LEU A 410 -3.09 19.37 -2.56
C LEU A 410 -4.40 19.51 -1.77
N VAL A 411 -4.97 20.71 -1.72
CA VAL A 411 -6.21 20.98 -0.97
C VAL A 411 -7.40 20.31 -1.65
N GLU A 412 -7.42 20.34 -2.99
CA GLU A 412 -8.43 19.66 -3.79
C GLU A 412 -8.33 18.14 -3.62
N LYS A 413 -7.15 17.56 -3.82
CA LYS A 413 -6.92 16.11 -3.65
C LYS A 413 -7.28 15.63 -2.27
N ALA A 414 -6.89 16.35 -1.21
CA ALA A 414 -7.24 15.97 0.16
C ALA A 414 -8.75 16.06 0.47
N LYS A 415 -9.53 16.80 -0.33
CA LYS A 415 -11.00 16.92 -0.22
C LYS A 415 -11.76 16.06 -1.21
N GLU A 416 -11.06 15.48 -2.17
CA GLU A 416 -11.68 14.81 -3.29
C GLU A 416 -12.55 13.67 -2.76
N LYS A 417 -13.73 13.54 -3.34
CA LYS A 417 -14.60 12.39 -3.15
C LYS A 417 -14.57 11.60 -4.44
N ARG A 418 -14.68 10.27 -4.32
CA ARG A 418 -14.67 9.37 -5.48
C ARG A 418 -15.73 9.81 -6.49
N PRO A 419 -15.34 10.28 -7.70
CA PRO A 419 -16.27 10.43 -8.80
C PRO A 419 -16.68 9.05 -9.30
N GLU A 420 -17.87 8.91 -9.88
CA GLU A 420 -18.23 7.69 -10.61
C GLU A 420 -17.22 7.51 -11.76
N ASP A 421 -16.58 6.34 -11.81
CA ASP A 421 -15.64 5.87 -12.83
C ASP A 421 -14.28 6.58 -13.02
N ASP A 422 -13.92 7.61 -12.24
CA ASP A 422 -12.58 8.21 -12.32
C ASP A 422 -11.57 7.55 -11.38
N MET A 423 -10.77 6.65 -11.95
CA MET A 423 -9.76 5.91 -11.18
C MET A 423 -8.54 6.75 -10.76
N ARG A 424 -8.35 7.96 -11.30
CA ARG A 424 -7.28 8.88 -10.87
C ARG A 424 -7.50 9.41 -9.45
N TYR A 425 -8.73 9.29 -8.96
CA TYR A 425 -9.12 9.61 -7.58
C TYR A 425 -8.23 8.92 -6.55
N PHE A 426 -7.81 7.69 -6.83
CA PHE A 426 -7.12 6.85 -5.85
C PHE A 426 -5.65 7.21 -5.66
N PHE A 427 -5.10 8.19 -6.37
CA PHE A 427 -3.68 8.56 -6.24
C PHE A 427 -3.53 9.97 -5.67
N ASP A 428 -2.56 10.10 -4.76
CA ASP A 428 -2.14 11.34 -4.09
C ASP A 428 -3.09 11.87 -3.00
N ARG A 429 -4.31 11.34 -2.83
CA ARG A 429 -5.31 11.84 -1.86
C ARG A 429 -4.88 11.64 -0.41
N LEU A 430 -4.49 10.43 -0.03
CA LEU A 430 -4.05 10.10 1.32
C LEU A 430 -2.73 10.78 1.67
N VAL A 431 -1.83 10.83 0.69
CA VAL A 431 -0.58 11.58 0.81
C VAL A 431 -0.87 13.06 1.01
N ALA A 432 -1.78 13.64 0.22
CA ALA A 432 -2.19 15.03 0.39
C ALA A 432 -2.77 15.30 1.78
N ARG A 433 -3.65 14.42 2.30
CA ARG A 433 -4.18 14.52 3.68
C ARG A 433 -3.05 14.57 4.73
N LEU A 434 -2.05 13.70 4.61
CA LEU A 434 -0.89 13.72 5.49
C LEU A 434 -0.10 15.02 5.36
N LEU A 435 0.25 15.45 4.14
CA LEU A 435 1.13 16.60 3.90
C LEU A 435 0.53 17.94 4.33
N ILE A 436 -0.81 18.06 4.36
CA ILE A 436 -1.50 19.24 4.91
C ILE A 436 -1.94 19.05 6.36
N LEU A 437 -1.57 17.92 6.97
CA LEU A 437 -1.97 17.46 8.31
C LEU A 437 -3.48 17.60 8.57
N ARG A 438 -4.29 17.11 7.64
CA ARG A 438 -5.74 17.11 7.79
C ARG A 438 -6.24 15.75 8.25
N LEU A 439 -6.53 15.69 9.55
CA LEU A 439 -7.09 14.55 10.27
C LEU A 439 -8.54 14.27 9.86
#